data_AF-A0A8H3A1Z8-F1
#
_entry.id   AF-A0A8H3A1Z8-F1
#
_cell.length_a   1.000
_cell.length_b   1.000
_cell.length_c   1.000
_cell.angle_alpha   90.00
_cell.angle_beta   90.00
_cell.angle_gamma   90.00
#
_symmetry.space_group_name_H-M   'P 1'
#
loop_
_entity.id
_entity.type
_entity.pdbx_description
1 polymer ?
#
loop_
_entity_poly.entity_id
_entity_poly.type
_entity_poly.pdbx_seq_one_letter_code
_entity_poly.pdbx_strand_id
1 'polypeptide(L)'
;MLAITSIRSISKGDYLVNLFKSYGDKFTYIIVEDIGKERAFDEAVKGVHGIAHTASPFHYDSEDPKEIIDPAVRGTTGILESVNKYGSMVKRVVITSSVASVTDGMYHLKTPGTVYTEND
;
A
#
# COMPACT_ATOMS: atom_id res chain seq x y z
N MET A 1 14.91 9.34 -10.82
CA MET A 1 13.50 8.98 -10.62
C MET A 1 13.10 9.51 -9.26
N LEU A 2 12.07 10.34 -9.20
CA LEU A 2 11.52 10.87 -7.95
C LEU A 2 10.60 9.80 -7.33
N ALA A 3 10.77 9.53 -6.04
CA ALA A 3 9.83 8.73 -5.25
C ALA A 3 8.89 9.65 -4.47
N ILE A 4 7.58 9.40 -4.59
CA ILE A 4 6.53 10.09 -3.83
C ILE A 4 5.92 9.06 -2.89
N THR A 5 6.07 9.25 -1.58
CA THR A 5 5.55 8.32 -0.57
C THR A 5 4.28 8.87 0.07
N SER A 6 3.21 8.09 0.13
CA SER A 6 2.04 8.45 0.94
C SER A 6 2.31 8.22 2.42
N ILE A 7 2.03 9.20 3.28
CA ILE A 7 2.33 9.12 4.71
C ILE A 7 1.15 9.64 5.53
N ARG A 8 0.90 9.00 6.68
CA ARG A 8 -0.22 9.33 7.58
C ARG A 8 -0.06 10.67 8.32
N SER A 9 1.16 11.13 8.55
CA SER A 9 1.43 12.36 9.31
C SER A 9 2.68 13.08 8.81
N ILE A 10 2.67 14.41 8.95
CA ILE A 10 3.79 15.30 8.61
C ILE A 10 5.07 14.86 9.34
N SER A 11 4.97 14.56 10.64
CA SER A 11 6.11 14.13 11.45
C SER A 11 6.86 12.91 10.89
N LYS A 12 6.12 11.93 10.34
CA LYS A 12 6.72 10.76 9.69
C LYS A 12 7.32 11.11 8.33
N GLY A 13 6.71 12.06 7.61
CA GLY A 13 7.24 12.58 6.35
C GLY A 13 8.56 13.31 6.55
N ASP A 14 8.60 14.23 7.49
CA ASP A 14 9.81 15.00 7.80
C ASP A 14 10.94 14.11 8.30
N TYR A 15 10.62 13.06 9.07
CA TYR A 15 11.58 12.02 9.42
C TYR A 15 12.19 11.36 8.18
N LEU A 16 11.36 10.94 7.20
CA LEU A 16 11.86 10.29 5.98
C LEU A 16 12.62 11.26 5.07
N VAL A 17 12.20 12.52 4.97
CA VAL A 17 12.96 13.55 4.23
C VAL A 17 14.36 13.69 4.81
N ASN A 18 14.48 13.75 6.13
CA ASN A 18 15.78 13.82 6.80
C ASN A 18 16.60 12.54 6.62
N LEU A 19 15.96 11.37 6.70
CA LEU A 19 16.60 10.07 6.48
C LEU A 19 17.16 9.94 5.07
N PHE A 20 16.43 10.42 4.06
CA PHE A 20 16.79 10.33 2.65
C PHE A 20 17.48 11.59 2.10
N LYS A 21 17.92 12.53 2.96
CA LYS A 21 18.56 13.79 2.54
C LYS A 21 19.73 13.61 1.55
N SER A 22 20.48 12.51 1.67
CA SER A 22 21.61 12.20 0.77
C SER A 22 21.18 11.95 -0.68
N TYR A 23 19.89 11.70 -0.92
CA TYR A 23 19.33 11.49 -2.25
C TYR A 23 18.82 12.79 -2.90
N GLY A 24 18.95 13.94 -2.22
CA GLY A 24 18.57 15.24 -2.75
C GLY A 24 17.07 15.34 -3.02
N ASP A 25 16.71 15.77 -4.22
CA ASP A 25 15.33 15.95 -4.69
C ASP A 25 14.66 14.65 -5.16
N LYS A 26 15.27 13.48 -4.93
CA LYS A 26 14.73 12.19 -5.38
C LYS A 26 13.68 11.59 -4.45
N PHE A 27 13.38 12.23 -3.32
CA PHE A 27 12.34 11.80 -2.38
C PHE A 27 11.44 12.97 -2.00
N THR A 28 10.13 12.72 -2.01
CA THR A 28 9.13 13.59 -1.41
C THR A 28 7.98 12.74 -0.86
N TYR A 29 7.04 13.37 -0.18
CA TYR A 29 5.86 12.70 0.34
C TYR A 29 4.57 13.47 0.09
N ILE A 30 3.46 12.75 0.17
CA ILE A 30 2.11 13.28 0.16
C ILE A 30 1.38 12.78 1.40
N ILE A 31 0.51 13.61 1.98
CA ILE A 31 -0.28 13.19 3.14
C ILE A 31 -1.50 12.40 2.67
N VAL A 32 -1.60 11.17 3.18
CA VAL A 32 -2.79 10.31 3.10
C VAL A 32 -3.04 9.80 4.52
N GLU A 33 -3.86 10.52 5.27
CA GLU A 33 -4.10 10.25 6.70
C GLU A 33 -4.77 8.89 6.90
N ASP A 34 -5.73 8.57 6.04
CA ASP A 34 -6.50 7.34 6.10
C ASP A 34 -6.68 6.80 4.68
N ILE A 35 -6.09 5.63 4.45
CA ILE A 35 -6.11 4.95 3.16
C ILE A 35 -7.49 4.36 2.84
N GLY A 36 -8.34 4.12 3.85
CA GLY A 36 -9.69 3.58 3.67
C GLY A 36 -10.74 4.64 3.36
N LYS A 37 -10.38 5.93 3.38
CA LYS A 37 -11.30 7.02 3.01
C LYS A 37 -11.54 7.06 1.52
N GLU A 38 -12.76 7.46 1.14
CA GLU A 38 -13.08 7.74 -0.25
C GLU A 38 -12.10 8.81 -0.78
N ARG A 39 -11.66 8.64 -2.02
CA ARG A 39 -10.79 9.61 -2.72
C ARG A 39 -9.41 9.82 -2.07
N ALA A 40 -8.99 8.94 -1.15
CA ALA A 40 -7.73 9.06 -0.42
C ALA A 40 -6.48 9.19 -1.31
N PHE A 41 -6.53 8.64 -2.53
CA PHE A 41 -5.39 8.59 -3.44
C PHE A 41 -5.54 9.44 -4.70
N ASP A 42 -6.65 10.19 -4.87
CA ASP A 42 -6.97 10.90 -6.12
C ASP A 42 -5.84 11.83 -6.59
N GLU A 43 -5.23 12.56 -5.67
CA GLU A 43 -4.08 13.42 -5.98
C GLU A 43 -2.76 12.64 -6.07
N ALA A 44 -2.60 11.60 -5.24
CA ALA A 44 -1.36 10.82 -5.15
C ALA A 44 -1.03 10.03 -6.44
N VAL A 45 -2.05 9.71 -7.24
CA VAL A 45 -1.90 8.94 -8.49
C VAL A 45 -1.64 9.81 -9.72
N LYS A 46 -1.69 11.14 -9.61
CA LYS A 46 -1.46 12.04 -10.74
C LYS A 46 0.03 12.17 -11.03
N GLY A 47 0.41 12.13 -12.31
CA GLY A 47 1.81 12.33 -12.73
C GLY A 47 2.78 11.18 -12.39
N VAL A 48 2.30 10.09 -11.77
CA VAL A 48 3.11 8.91 -11.46
C VAL A 48 3.03 7.85 -12.57
N HIS A 49 4.14 7.14 -12.77
CA HIS A 49 4.28 6.13 -13.82
C HIS A 49 4.13 4.69 -13.30
N GLY A 50 4.32 4.48 -12.00
CA GLY A 50 4.22 3.18 -11.37
C GLY A 50 3.91 3.35 -9.89
N ILE A 51 3.21 2.38 -9.32
CA ILE A 51 2.75 2.40 -7.93
C ILE A 51 3.19 1.11 -7.25
N ALA A 52 3.81 1.26 -6.07
CA ALA A 52 3.99 0.17 -5.12
C ALA A 52 3.03 0.42 -3.95
N HIS A 53 1.93 -0.32 -3.91
CA HIS A 53 0.95 -0.24 -2.83
C HIS A 53 1.39 -1.15 -1.68
N THR A 54 2.00 -0.52 -0.67
CA THR A 54 2.55 -1.19 0.52
C THR A 54 1.78 -0.85 1.80
N ALA A 55 0.88 0.14 1.74
CA ALA A 55 0.12 0.61 2.90
C ALA A 55 -1.06 -0.34 3.18
N SER A 56 -1.13 -0.84 4.42
CA SER A 56 -2.22 -1.70 4.89
C SER A 56 -2.57 -1.37 6.35
N PRO A 57 -3.86 -1.36 6.74
CA PRO A 57 -4.29 -1.02 8.10
C PRO A 57 -4.19 -2.22 9.04
N PHE A 58 -3.03 -2.86 9.10
CA PHE A 58 -2.82 -4.08 9.89
C PHE A 58 -2.42 -3.78 11.34
N HIS A 59 -3.05 -4.47 12.29
CA HIS A 59 -2.68 -4.51 13.71
C HIS A 59 -3.18 -5.83 14.34
N TYR A 60 -2.67 -6.17 15.52
CA TYR A 60 -3.07 -7.38 16.26
C TYR A 60 -4.23 -7.16 17.24
N ASP A 61 -4.62 -5.91 17.43
CA ASP A 61 -5.62 -5.49 18.41
C ASP A 61 -6.99 -5.32 17.74
N SER A 62 -7.71 -6.42 17.53
CA SER A 62 -9.02 -6.41 16.87
C SER A 62 -9.93 -7.49 17.44
N GLU A 63 -11.17 -7.10 17.75
CA GLU A 63 -12.20 -8.03 18.23
C GLU A 63 -13.11 -8.52 17.09
N ASP A 64 -13.35 -7.67 16.07
CA ASP A 64 -14.09 -8.01 14.85
C ASP A 64 -13.14 -7.98 13.63
N PRO A 65 -12.96 -9.10 12.90
CA PRO A 65 -12.13 -9.14 11.69
C PRO A 65 -12.42 -8.01 10.67
N LYS A 66 -13.64 -7.48 10.63
CA LYS A 66 -14.01 -6.37 9.75
C LYS A 66 -13.23 -5.08 10.02
N GLU A 67 -12.76 -4.87 11.25
CA GLU A 67 -11.94 -3.72 11.62
C GLU A 67 -10.61 -3.67 10.85
N ILE A 68 -10.13 -4.83 10.40
CA ILE A 68 -8.92 -4.94 9.57
C ILE A 68 -9.30 -5.15 8.09
N ILE A 69 -10.28 -6.03 7.81
CA ILE A 69 -10.64 -6.42 6.44
C ILE A 69 -11.23 -5.24 5.65
N ASP A 70 -12.25 -4.56 6.19
CA ASP A 70 -12.95 -3.51 5.46
C ASP A 70 -12.04 -2.32 5.08
N PRO A 71 -11.19 -1.78 5.96
CA PRO A 71 -10.26 -0.73 5.55
C PRO A 71 -9.14 -1.26 4.63
N ALA A 72 -8.71 -2.52 4.74
CA ALA A 72 -7.73 -3.10 3.81
C ALA A 72 -8.29 -3.24 2.39
N VAL A 73 -9.54 -3.72 2.27
CA VAL A 73 -10.27 -3.79 0.99
C VAL A 73 -10.44 -2.39 0.42
N ARG A 74 -10.99 -1.45 1.20
CA ARG A 74 -11.19 -0.06 0.75
C ARG A 74 -9.90 0.63 0.33
N GLY A 75 -8.80 0.43 1.06
CA GLY A 75 -7.50 1.01 0.70
C GLY A 75 -6.96 0.46 -0.61
N THR A 76 -7.11 -0.84 -0.83
CA THR A 76 -6.64 -1.52 -2.04
C THR A 76 -7.50 -1.17 -3.25
N THR A 77 -8.83 -1.24 -3.14
CA THR A 77 -9.72 -0.88 -4.26
C THR A 77 -9.70 0.63 -4.52
N GLY A 78 -9.63 1.44 -3.47
CA GLY A 78 -9.59 2.90 -3.57
C GLY A 78 -8.41 3.42 -4.38
N ILE A 79 -7.20 2.89 -4.19
CA ILE A 79 -6.05 3.30 -5.02
C ILE A 79 -6.25 2.88 -6.48
N LEU A 80 -6.80 1.70 -6.75
CA LEU A 80 -7.06 1.23 -8.11
C LEU A 80 -8.14 2.07 -8.82
N GLU A 81 -9.18 2.48 -8.08
CA GLU A 81 -10.21 3.40 -8.58
C GLU A 81 -9.64 4.79 -8.88
N SER A 82 -8.81 5.34 -7.98
CA SER A 82 -8.12 6.61 -8.23
C SER A 82 -7.21 6.49 -9.45
N VAL A 83 -6.45 5.41 -9.59
CA VAL A 83 -5.61 5.15 -10.79
C VAL A 83 -6.46 5.13 -12.06
N ASN A 84 -7.59 4.42 -12.05
CA ASN A 84 -8.46 4.33 -13.20
C ASN A 84 -9.05 5.69 -13.62
N LYS A 85 -9.35 6.56 -12.64
CA LYS A 85 -9.95 7.89 -12.88
C LYS A 85 -8.92 8.99 -13.19
N TYR A 86 -7.77 8.98 -12.53
CA TYR A 86 -6.83 10.12 -12.48
C TYR A 86 -5.38 9.75 -12.83
N GLY A 87 -5.04 8.45 -12.84
CA GLY A 87 -3.69 7.94 -13.04
C GLY A 87 -3.33 7.61 -14.49
N SER A 88 -3.63 8.49 -15.44
CA SER A 88 -3.45 8.23 -16.88
C SER A 88 -2.01 7.88 -17.31
N MET A 89 -1.00 8.21 -16.49
CA MET A 89 0.40 7.89 -16.73
C MET A 89 0.87 6.57 -16.09
N VAL A 90 0.05 5.97 -15.23
CA VAL A 90 0.38 4.76 -14.48
C VAL A 90 0.42 3.57 -15.43
N LYS A 91 1.57 2.89 -15.48
CA LYS A 91 1.80 1.72 -16.34
C LYS A 91 1.75 0.40 -15.60
N ARG A 92 2.04 0.42 -14.29
CA ARG A 92 1.99 -0.77 -13.42
C ARG A 92 1.63 -0.38 -11.99
N VAL A 93 0.80 -1.22 -11.38
CA VAL A 93 0.52 -1.22 -9.95
C VAL A 93 1.01 -2.55 -9.39
N VAL A 94 1.86 -2.50 -8.37
CA VAL A 94 2.33 -3.66 -7.62
C VAL A 94 1.70 -3.59 -6.24
N ILE A 95 0.92 -4.61 -5.87
CA ILE A 95 0.28 -4.71 -4.56
C ILE A 95 1.14 -5.62 -3.69
N THR A 96 1.52 -5.15 -2.51
CA THR A 96 2.26 -5.96 -1.55
C THR A 96 1.28 -6.80 -0.75
N SER A 97 1.12 -8.07 -1.14
CA SER A 97 0.39 -9.06 -0.34
C SER A 97 1.30 -9.66 0.76
N SER A 98 0.84 -10.74 1.39
CA SER A 98 1.59 -11.55 2.34
C SER A 98 1.43 -13.03 1.99
N VAL A 99 2.38 -13.87 2.42
CA VAL A 99 2.21 -15.34 2.37
C VAL A 99 0.95 -15.79 3.11
N ALA A 100 0.50 -15.02 4.11
CA ALA A 100 -0.74 -15.27 4.83
C ALA A 100 -1.99 -15.29 3.92
N SER A 101 -1.94 -14.71 2.71
CA SER A 101 -3.08 -14.73 1.77
C SER A 101 -3.21 -16.03 0.97
N VAL A 102 -2.21 -16.93 1.03
CA VAL A 102 -2.18 -18.19 0.25
C VAL A 102 -1.91 -19.41 1.15
N THR A 103 -1.96 -19.23 2.47
CA THR A 103 -1.71 -20.29 3.45
C THR A 103 -2.85 -20.34 4.45
N ASP A 104 -3.27 -21.54 4.84
CA ASP A 104 -4.27 -21.76 5.90
C ASP A 104 -3.64 -21.61 7.31
N GLY A 105 -3.13 -20.41 7.60
CA GLY A 105 -2.46 -20.08 8.87
C GLY A 105 -1.03 -20.62 9.02
N MET A 106 -0.33 -20.15 10.06
CA MET A 106 1.10 -20.45 10.32
C MET A 106 1.41 -21.95 10.55
N TYR A 107 0.39 -22.80 10.73
CA TYR A 107 0.55 -24.21 11.07
C TYR A 107 0.24 -25.18 9.92
N HIS A 108 -0.26 -24.67 8.78
CA HIS A 108 -0.57 -25.49 7.60
C HIS A 108 0.26 -25.07 6.39
N LEU A 109 1.53 -24.72 6.64
CA LEU A 109 2.50 -24.55 5.56
C LEU A 109 2.71 -25.89 4.86
N LYS A 110 2.65 -25.86 3.52
CA LYS A 110 3.02 -27.01 2.70
C LYS A 110 4.51 -27.29 2.86
N THR A 111 4.95 -28.45 2.40
CA THR A 111 6.35 -28.89 2.43
C THR A 111 7.29 -27.78 1.92
N PRO A 112 8.46 -27.55 2.56
CA PRO A 112 9.43 -26.57 2.08
C PRO A 112 9.73 -26.73 0.58
N GLY A 113 9.74 -25.62 -0.16
CA GLY A 113 9.91 -25.61 -1.62
C GLY A 113 8.61 -25.68 -2.43
N THR A 114 7.45 -25.68 -1.78
CA THR A 114 6.16 -25.63 -2.50
C THR A 114 5.95 -24.27 -3.17
N VAL A 115 5.55 -24.31 -4.44
CA VAL A 115 5.07 -23.14 -5.19
C VAL A 115 3.56 -23.04 -4.99
N TYR A 116 3.10 -21.93 -4.41
CA TYR A 116 1.67 -21.65 -4.23
C TYR A 116 1.06 -21.09 -5.52
N THR A 117 -0.17 -21.50 -5.85
CA THR A 117 -0.92 -21.09 -7.06
C THR A 117 -2.28 -20.50 -6.70
N GLU A 118 -3.03 -19.96 -7.68
CA GLU A 118 -4.40 -19.46 -7.42
C GLU A 118 -5.42 -20.54 -6.96
N ASN A 119 -5.04 -21.82 -6.98
CA ASN A 119 -5.88 -22.93 -6.50
C ASN A 119 -5.62 -23.30 -5.03
N ASP A 120 -4.70 -22.62 -4.36
CA ASP A 120 -4.35 -22.80 -2.94
C ASP A 120 -5.04 -21.76 -2.06
#